data_AF-A0A6I9QK14-F1
#
_entry.id   AF-A0A6I9QK14-F1
#
_cell.length_a   1.000
_cell.length_b   1.000
_cell.length_c   1.000
_cell.angle_alpha   90.00
_cell.angle_beta   90.00
_cell.angle_gamma   90.00
#
_symmetry.space_group_name_H-M   'P 1'
#
loop_
_entity.id
_entity.type
_entity.pdbx_description
1 polymer ?
#
loop_
_entity_poly.entity_id
_entity_poly.type
_entity_poly.pdbx_seq_one_letter_code
_entity_poly.pdbx_strand_id
1 'polypeptide(L)'
;MTHAKTKGATRVKLHRDFAALLEEELRRKGTSVVPAGEAFGKWKGLRETTTDYMIVWPPMVVIMNTLLEKDENEKWIGMGNQELLEYFNTYAAVKARHSYGPHGHRGMSVLIFEATAMGYLEAERLHKHFAEQGTDRESWERRRVLFYPGGKRQLYGYLANKEDMEIFNQHCQGKSRLRYDVRSYQEMVVIPMKQMSEDNQQLIWLKNKVVKQEQRSKVLEETFGVVSQKLRETMEENRIVRLRTKIQHEENKEEMDYQERFFTEQMDKVHKAAEDEKLELAKAKQSDVDSTTHEDRRTRKEESARFNHVKDAREFEAEREKLLRSHEKKKVELRQKHLAEEAELEKELDAALSKLMEKYASSSFEASNSSS
;
A
#
# COMPACT_ATOMS: atom_id res chain seq x y z
N MET A 1 11.37 2.10 -48.63
CA MET A 1 11.60 1.55 -49.98
C MET A 1 10.42 0.71 -50.50
N THR A 2 9.84 -0.18 -49.69
CA THR A 2 8.68 -1.02 -50.09
C THR A 2 7.51 -0.22 -50.64
N HIS A 3 7.10 0.86 -49.96
CA HIS A 3 5.98 1.72 -50.38
C HIS A 3 6.15 2.41 -51.75
N ALA A 4 7.38 2.79 -52.15
CA ALA A 4 7.65 3.42 -53.44
C ALA A 4 7.69 2.40 -54.60
N LYS A 5 8.10 1.15 -54.32
CA LYS A 5 8.16 0.05 -55.29
C LYS A 5 6.77 -0.54 -55.61
N THR A 6 5.83 -0.49 -54.67
CA THR A 6 4.51 -1.18 -54.77
C THR A 6 3.32 -0.28 -55.10
N LYS A 7 3.49 1.04 -55.24
CA LYS A 7 2.37 1.96 -55.48
C LYS A 7 1.82 1.80 -56.92
N GLY A 8 0.57 1.32 -57.03
CA GLY A 8 -0.06 0.89 -58.29
C GLY A 8 -1.00 1.88 -58.98
N ALA A 9 -1.06 3.16 -58.59
CA ALA A 9 -1.92 4.14 -59.26
C ALA A 9 -1.26 5.52 -59.38
N THR A 10 -1.41 6.10 -60.57
CA THR A 10 -0.86 7.37 -61.13
C THR A 10 0.64 7.62 -60.91
N ARG A 11 1.37 7.90 -62.00
CA ARG A 11 2.83 8.18 -62.02
C ARG A 11 3.72 7.04 -61.48
N VAL A 12 3.35 5.79 -61.76
CA VAL A 12 4.11 4.58 -61.37
C VAL A 12 5.57 4.60 -61.88
N LYS A 13 5.82 5.10 -63.10
CA LYS A 13 7.19 5.24 -63.63
C LYS A 13 8.05 6.16 -62.76
N LEU A 14 7.57 7.37 -62.46
CA LEU A 14 8.30 8.32 -61.61
C LEU A 14 8.58 7.79 -60.20
N HIS A 15 7.65 7.02 -59.61
CA HIS A 15 7.87 6.39 -58.31
C HIS A 15 8.93 5.28 -58.35
N ARG A 16 8.98 4.51 -59.43
CA ARG A 16 10.00 3.47 -59.64
C ARG A 16 11.37 4.07 -59.97
N ASP A 17 11.41 5.10 -60.82
CA ASP A 17 12.62 5.82 -61.19
C ASP A 17 13.21 6.53 -59.97
N PHE A 18 12.36 7.16 -59.15
CA PHE A 18 12.77 7.76 -57.88
C PHE A 18 13.31 6.71 -56.90
N ALA A 19 12.67 5.55 -56.79
CA ALA A 19 13.17 4.46 -55.95
C ALA A 19 14.54 3.94 -56.43
N ALA A 20 14.75 3.81 -57.74
CA ALA A 20 16.03 3.37 -58.31
C ALA A 20 17.15 4.39 -58.06
N LEU A 21 16.88 5.68 -58.27
CA LEU A 21 17.83 6.77 -57.97
C LEU A 21 18.18 6.84 -56.49
N LEU A 22 17.19 6.66 -55.60
CA LEU A 22 17.42 6.65 -54.16
C LEU A 22 18.27 5.44 -53.72
N GLU A 23 18.06 4.28 -54.34
CA GLU A 23 18.85 3.06 -54.11
C GLU A 23 20.31 3.23 -54.56
N GLU A 24 20.52 3.92 -55.68
CA GLU A 24 21.86 4.20 -56.19
C GLU A 24 22.62 5.26 -55.35
N GLU A 25 21.93 6.31 -54.90
CA GLU A 25 22.49 7.32 -53.98
C GLU A 25 22.88 6.73 -52.62
N LEU A 26 22.04 5.84 -52.07
CA LEU A 26 22.32 5.15 -50.81
C LEU A 26 23.50 4.19 -50.96
N ARG A 27 23.61 3.49 -52.09
CA ARG A 27 24.79 2.67 -52.43
C ARG A 27 26.07 3.50 -52.53
N ARG A 28 26.02 4.68 -53.19
CA ARG A 28 27.17 5.59 -53.30
C ARG A 28 27.62 6.17 -51.96
N LYS A 29 26.69 6.35 -51.02
CA LYS A 29 26.97 6.83 -49.65
C LYS A 29 27.32 5.71 -48.66
N GLY A 30 27.45 4.47 -49.12
CA GLY A 30 27.83 3.32 -48.28
C GLY A 30 26.74 2.83 -47.33
N THR A 31 25.50 3.31 -47.47
CA THR A 31 24.36 2.90 -46.64
C THR A 31 23.46 1.94 -47.42
N SER A 32 23.50 0.66 -47.06
CA SER A 32 22.59 -0.35 -47.63
C SER A 32 21.19 -0.19 -47.01
N VAL A 33 20.14 -0.20 -47.84
CA VAL A 33 18.75 -0.26 -47.35
C VAL A 33 18.45 -1.68 -46.91
N VAL A 34 18.63 -1.95 -45.63
CA VAL A 34 18.06 -3.14 -45.01
C VAL A 34 16.54 -2.97 -44.89
N PRO A 35 15.73 -3.99 -45.21
CA PRO A 35 14.29 -3.97 -44.91
C PRO A 35 14.04 -3.56 -43.46
N ALA A 36 13.02 -2.72 -43.23
CA ALA A 36 12.63 -2.33 -41.87
C ALA A 36 12.28 -3.59 -41.08
N GLY A 37 13.18 -3.99 -40.17
CA GLY A 37 13.02 -5.15 -39.31
C GLY A 37 14.26 -6.03 -39.12
N GLU A 38 15.31 -5.96 -39.96
CA GLU A 38 16.30 -7.06 -39.97
C GLU A 38 17.75 -6.79 -39.55
N ALA A 39 18.20 -5.54 -39.37
CA ALA A 39 19.63 -5.29 -39.05
C ALA A 39 19.96 -4.11 -38.10
N PHE A 40 19.10 -3.75 -37.17
CA PHE A 40 19.53 -2.99 -35.99
C PHE A 40 19.40 -3.87 -34.75
N GLY A 41 20.53 -4.17 -34.08
CA GLY A 41 20.54 -4.78 -32.74
C GLY A 41 20.64 -6.30 -32.65
N LYS A 42 21.13 -7.03 -33.65
CA LYS A 42 21.48 -8.46 -33.49
C LYS A 42 22.84 -8.61 -32.79
N TRP A 43 22.90 -8.23 -31.51
CA TRP A 43 24.05 -8.50 -30.67
C TRP A 43 24.08 -9.98 -30.33
N LYS A 44 25.17 -10.68 -30.66
CA LYS A 44 25.38 -12.03 -30.16
C LYS A 44 25.74 -11.91 -28.68
N GLY A 45 24.76 -12.13 -27.82
CA GLY A 45 24.96 -12.17 -26.37
C GLY A 45 25.89 -13.32 -25.94
N LEU A 46 26.19 -13.37 -24.64
CA LEU A 46 26.84 -14.53 -24.04
C LEU A 46 25.96 -15.78 -24.26
N ARG A 47 26.58 -16.96 -24.38
CA ARG A 47 25.82 -18.22 -24.50
C ARG A 47 24.92 -18.37 -23.27
N GLU A 48 23.60 -18.30 -23.48
CA GLU A 48 22.56 -18.37 -22.43
C GLU A 48 22.51 -19.73 -21.72
N THR A 49 23.14 -20.75 -22.31
CA THR A 49 23.25 -22.08 -21.71
C THR A 49 24.52 -22.12 -20.84
N THR A 50 24.47 -21.53 -19.64
CA THR A 50 25.32 -22.03 -18.55
C THR A 50 24.93 -23.48 -18.35
N THR A 51 25.76 -24.40 -18.82
CA THR A 51 25.66 -25.80 -18.44
C THR A 51 25.68 -25.85 -16.92
N ASP A 52 24.60 -26.36 -16.34
CA ASP A 52 24.54 -26.56 -14.90
C ASP A 52 25.73 -27.42 -14.44
N TYR A 53 26.28 -27.08 -13.29
CA TYR A 53 27.44 -27.75 -12.74
C TYR A 53 27.22 -28.06 -11.26
N MET A 54 27.90 -29.10 -10.81
CA MET A 54 27.75 -29.59 -9.44
C MET A 54 28.64 -28.80 -8.48
N ILE A 55 28.07 -28.39 -7.36
CA ILE A 55 28.71 -27.65 -6.28
C ILE A 55 28.66 -28.43 -4.97
N VAL A 56 29.62 -28.16 -4.07
CA VAL A 56 29.59 -28.67 -2.70
C VAL A 56 28.58 -27.86 -1.87
N TRP A 57 27.76 -28.56 -1.10
CA TRP A 57 26.75 -27.97 -0.22
C TRP A 57 26.82 -28.52 1.21
N PRO A 58 26.73 -27.69 2.27
CA PRO A 58 26.72 -26.22 2.28
C PRO A 58 27.93 -25.59 1.56
N PRO A 59 27.86 -24.32 1.14
CA PRO A 59 28.96 -23.66 0.47
C PRO A 59 30.19 -23.61 1.39
N MET A 60 31.32 -24.06 0.86
CA MET A 60 32.57 -24.21 1.61
C MET A 60 33.73 -23.62 0.84
N VAL A 61 34.61 -22.91 1.55
CA VAL A 61 35.87 -22.40 1.01
C VAL A 61 37.02 -23.11 1.70
N VAL A 62 37.87 -23.76 0.92
CA VAL A 62 39.09 -24.39 1.41
C VAL A 62 40.13 -23.31 1.60
N ILE A 63 40.79 -23.32 2.75
CA ILE A 63 41.92 -22.45 3.09
C ILE A 63 43.15 -23.32 3.30
N MET A 64 44.19 -23.08 2.50
CA MET A 64 45.45 -23.80 2.53
C MET A 64 46.54 -22.98 3.24
N ASN A 65 47.64 -23.67 3.57
CA ASN A 65 48.79 -23.13 4.30
C ASN A 65 48.47 -22.71 5.74
N THR A 66 47.64 -23.50 6.42
CA THR A 66 47.23 -23.27 7.82
C THR A 66 48.07 -24.07 8.85
N LEU A 67 49.21 -24.61 8.43
CA LEU A 67 50.18 -25.37 9.24
C LEU A 67 51.14 -24.42 9.98
N LEU A 68 51.22 -24.52 11.32
CA LEU A 68 52.11 -23.74 12.17
C LEU A 68 53.40 -24.52 12.49
N GLU A 69 53.55 -24.94 13.73
CA GLU A 69 54.75 -25.59 14.28
C GLU A 69 54.42 -27.02 14.74
N LYS A 70 55.43 -27.78 15.12
CA LYS A 70 55.23 -29.08 15.76
C LYS A 70 55.15 -28.92 17.27
N ASP A 71 54.24 -29.66 17.90
CA ASP A 71 54.16 -29.78 19.35
C ASP A 71 55.32 -30.62 19.92
N GLU A 72 55.38 -30.73 21.24
CA GLU A 72 56.36 -31.55 21.97
C GLU A 72 56.27 -33.05 21.61
N ASN A 73 55.16 -33.49 21.03
CA ASN A 73 54.94 -34.87 20.56
C ASN A 73 55.23 -35.05 19.06
N GLU A 74 55.93 -34.11 18.44
CA GLU A 74 56.25 -34.05 17.00
C GLU A 74 55.02 -33.98 16.06
N LYS A 75 53.84 -33.66 16.58
CA LYS A 75 52.60 -33.49 15.80
C LYS A 75 52.46 -32.06 15.34
N TRP A 76 52.03 -31.88 14.11
CA TRP A 76 51.77 -30.56 13.55
C TRP A 76 50.57 -29.88 14.22
N ILE A 77 50.78 -28.64 14.68
CA ILE A 77 49.76 -27.69 15.11
C ILE A 77 49.42 -26.79 13.91
N GLY A 78 48.20 -26.28 13.86
CA GLY A 78 47.75 -25.33 12.85
C GLY A 78 46.90 -24.23 13.45
N MET A 79 46.42 -23.35 12.57
CA MET A 79 45.51 -22.25 12.92
C MET A 79 44.29 -22.76 13.68
N GLY A 80 43.82 -22.01 14.68
CA GLY A 80 42.62 -22.38 15.44
C GLY A 80 41.31 -22.12 14.69
N ASN A 81 40.21 -22.78 15.10
CA ASN A 81 38.90 -22.55 14.48
C ASN A 81 38.44 -21.09 14.65
N GLN A 82 38.57 -20.55 15.87
CA GLN A 82 38.16 -19.18 16.19
C GLN A 82 39.07 -18.15 15.54
N GLU A 83 40.39 -18.42 15.53
CA GLU A 83 41.38 -17.59 14.85
C GLU A 83 41.09 -17.47 13.35
N LEU A 84 40.75 -18.60 12.69
CA LEU A 84 40.39 -18.60 11.28
C LEU A 84 39.09 -17.83 11.00
N LEU A 85 38.07 -17.99 11.85
CA LEU A 85 36.83 -17.23 11.72
C LEU A 85 37.04 -15.73 11.94
N GLU A 86 37.85 -15.36 12.91
CA GLU A 86 38.17 -13.96 13.20
C GLU A 86 38.97 -13.31 12.07
N TYR A 87 39.92 -14.05 11.48
CA TYR A 87 40.69 -13.59 10.33
C TYR A 87 39.80 -13.29 9.11
N PHE A 88 38.76 -14.09 8.90
CA PHE A 88 37.80 -13.93 7.79
C PHE A 88 36.45 -13.35 8.23
N ASN A 89 36.41 -12.59 9.33
CA ASN A 89 35.17 -12.07 9.91
C ASN A 89 34.35 -11.16 8.96
N THR A 90 35.00 -10.58 7.96
CA THR A 90 34.36 -9.77 6.91
C THR A 90 33.48 -10.60 5.98
N TYR A 91 33.69 -11.91 5.96
CA TYR A 91 32.92 -12.88 5.22
C TYR A 91 32.03 -13.61 6.23
N ALA A 92 30.74 -13.74 5.92
CA ALA A 92 29.74 -14.32 6.82
C ALA A 92 29.87 -15.86 6.98
N ALA A 93 31.06 -16.36 7.29
CA ALA A 93 31.33 -17.75 7.55
C ALA A 93 30.77 -18.15 8.93
N VAL A 94 30.04 -19.26 8.97
CA VAL A 94 29.35 -19.72 10.18
C VAL A 94 30.24 -20.61 11.03
N LYS A 95 31.07 -21.45 10.39
CA LYS A 95 31.92 -22.42 11.08
C LYS A 95 33.26 -22.57 10.37
N ALA A 96 34.31 -22.80 11.15
CA ALA A 96 35.60 -23.26 10.66
C ALA A 96 35.83 -24.72 11.07
N ARG A 97 36.52 -25.47 10.20
CA ARG A 97 37.00 -26.83 10.47
C ARG A 97 38.40 -27.01 9.89
N HIS A 98 39.14 -27.96 10.44
CA HIS A 98 40.49 -28.30 10.00
C HIS A 98 40.61 -29.78 9.67
N SER A 99 41.48 -30.11 8.72
CA SER A 99 41.81 -31.50 8.41
C SER A 99 42.94 -31.97 9.32
N TYR A 100 42.72 -33.10 10.00
CA TYR A 100 43.71 -33.75 10.87
C TYR A 100 44.04 -35.14 10.35
N GLY A 101 45.27 -35.57 10.56
CA GLY A 101 45.76 -36.91 10.23
C GLY A 101 46.64 -37.48 11.35
N PRO A 102 47.32 -38.61 11.09
CA PRO A 102 48.16 -39.29 12.08
C PRO A 102 49.26 -38.40 12.69
N HIS A 103 49.77 -37.46 11.90
CA HIS A 103 50.83 -36.52 12.28
C HIS A 103 50.30 -35.15 12.76
N GLY A 104 49.01 -35.05 13.13
CA GLY A 104 48.39 -33.81 13.56
C GLY A 104 47.71 -33.04 12.41
N HIS A 105 47.72 -31.72 12.47
CA HIS A 105 47.08 -30.83 11.53
C HIS A 105 47.69 -30.95 10.12
N ARG A 106 46.87 -30.92 9.06
CA ARG A 106 47.31 -31.17 7.66
C ARG A 106 47.55 -29.91 6.82
N GLY A 107 47.32 -28.73 7.39
CA GLY A 107 47.51 -27.44 6.69
C GLY A 107 46.40 -27.10 5.72
N MET A 108 45.26 -27.75 5.90
CA MET A 108 44.04 -27.55 5.14
C MET A 108 42.91 -27.29 6.13
N SER A 109 42.27 -26.13 5.96
CA SER A 109 41.11 -25.69 6.73
C SER A 109 39.95 -25.45 5.78
N VAL A 110 38.73 -25.44 6.31
CA VAL A 110 37.51 -25.16 5.55
C VAL A 110 36.68 -24.15 6.34
N LEU A 111 36.27 -23.08 5.67
CA LEU A 111 35.22 -22.17 6.11
C LEU A 111 33.88 -22.65 5.53
N ILE A 112 32.91 -22.83 6.41
CA ILE A 112 31.57 -23.29 6.10
C ILE A 112 30.63 -22.09 6.20
N PHE A 113 29.99 -21.78 5.09
CA PHE A 113 29.02 -20.69 4.98
C PHE A 113 27.60 -21.20 5.24
N GLU A 114 26.68 -20.27 5.39
CA GLU A 114 25.26 -20.60 5.55
C GLU A 114 24.78 -21.41 4.34
N ALA A 115 23.93 -22.41 4.58
CA ALA A 115 23.34 -23.26 3.55
C ALA A 115 22.19 -22.53 2.81
N THR A 116 22.49 -21.35 2.29
CA THR A 116 21.60 -20.46 1.54
C THR A 116 22.28 -19.97 0.26
N ALA A 117 21.49 -19.54 -0.71
CA ALA A 117 22.04 -18.96 -1.94
C ALA A 117 22.90 -17.70 -1.65
N MET A 118 22.54 -16.92 -0.62
CA MET A 118 23.36 -15.79 -0.14
C MET A 118 24.67 -16.27 0.48
N GLY A 119 24.65 -17.34 1.28
CA GLY A 119 25.87 -17.95 1.82
C GLY A 119 26.83 -18.42 0.71
N TYR A 120 26.30 -18.92 -0.41
CA TYR A 120 27.11 -19.25 -1.58
C TYR A 120 27.75 -18.01 -2.21
N LEU A 121 27.02 -16.89 -2.35
CA LEU A 121 27.59 -15.65 -2.89
C LEU A 121 28.72 -15.10 -2.01
N GLU A 122 28.59 -15.17 -0.68
CA GLU A 122 29.68 -14.77 0.21
C GLU A 122 30.90 -15.70 0.12
N ALA A 123 30.67 -17.01 -0.04
CA ALA A 123 31.74 -17.97 -0.31
C ALA A 123 32.44 -17.70 -1.66
N GLU A 124 31.66 -17.42 -2.70
CA GLU A 124 32.17 -17.07 -4.04
C GLU A 124 32.94 -15.75 -4.01
N ARG A 125 32.48 -14.76 -3.23
CA ARG A 125 33.17 -13.49 -3.02
C ARG A 125 34.54 -13.70 -2.38
N LEU A 126 34.64 -14.56 -1.36
CA LEU A 126 35.93 -14.92 -0.76
C LEU A 126 36.83 -15.64 -1.78
N HIS A 127 36.29 -16.59 -2.54
CA HIS A 127 37.04 -17.28 -3.59
C HIS A 127 37.60 -16.31 -4.65
N LYS A 128 36.78 -15.36 -5.13
CA LYS A 128 37.19 -14.33 -6.09
C LYS A 128 38.27 -13.43 -5.50
N HIS A 129 38.17 -13.07 -4.22
CA HIS A 129 39.20 -12.25 -3.56
C HIS A 129 40.57 -12.96 -3.54
N PHE A 130 40.63 -14.26 -3.26
CA PHE A 130 41.87 -15.03 -3.37
C PHE A 130 42.42 -15.06 -4.80
N ALA A 131 41.54 -15.21 -5.81
CA ALA A 131 41.93 -15.16 -7.21
C ALA A 131 42.50 -13.80 -7.63
N GLU A 132 41.88 -12.70 -7.20
CA GLU A 132 42.37 -11.34 -7.45
C GLU A 132 43.73 -11.08 -6.79
N GLN A 133 43.98 -11.68 -5.61
CA GLN A 133 45.27 -11.62 -4.92
C GLN A 133 46.34 -12.57 -5.49
N GLY A 134 46.00 -13.44 -6.45
CA GLY A 134 46.92 -14.46 -6.96
C GLY A 134 47.27 -15.53 -5.93
N THR A 135 46.32 -15.85 -5.04
CA THR A 135 46.47 -16.81 -3.93
C THR A 135 45.34 -17.84 -3.97
N ASP A 136 44.95 -18.21 -5.18
CA ASP A 136 43.93 -19.19 -5.50
C ASP A 136 44.48 -20.62 -5.57
N ARG A 137 43.63 -21.57 -6.02
CA ARG A 137 43.99 -22.97 -6.18
C ARG A 137 45.18 -23.15 -7.12
N GLU A 138 45.17 -22.50 -8.30
CA GLU A 138 46.24 -22.69 -9.28
C GLU A 138 47.59 -22.20 -8.74
N SER A 139 47.56 -21.09 -8.01
CA SER A 139 48.75 -20.54 -7.34
C SER A 139 49.29 -21.49 -6.28
N TRP A 140 48.41 -22.14 -5.50
CA TRP A 140 48.81 -23.17 -4.54
C TRP A 140 49.38 -24.44 -5.19
N GLU A 141 48.88 -24.84 -6.36
CA GLU A 141 49.37 -26.04 -7.04
C GLU A 141 50.68 -25.82 -7.77
N ARG A 142 50.84 -24.65 -8.42
CA ARG A 142 51.98 -24.38 -9.32
C ARG A 142 53.12 -23.62 -8.67
N ARG A 143 52.85 -22.69 -7.74
CA ARG A 143 53.87 -21.80 -7.16
C ARG A 143 53.56 -21.48 -5.70
N ARG A 144 53.86 -22.44 -4.82
CA ARG A 144 53.68 -22.30 -3.36
C ARG A 144 54.67 -21.29 -2.78
N VAL A 145 54.16 -20.12 -2.44
CA VAL A 145 54.87 -19.12 -1.64
C VAL A 145 54.32 -19.20 -0.23
N LEU A 146 55.08 -19.77 0.69
CA LEU A 146 54.59 -20.01 2.05
C LEU A 146 54.53 -18.72 2.89
N PHE A 147 55.43 -17.78 2.64
CA PHE A 147 55.57 -16.56 3.42
C PHE A 147 55.85 -15.35 2.52
N TYR A 148 55.27 -14.21 2.87
CA TYR A 148 55.65 -12.92 2.34
C TYR A 148 57.04 -12.49 2.80
N PRO A 149 57.72 -11.61 2.05
CA PRO A 149 58.86 -10.87 2.56
C PRO A 149 58.49 -10.18 3.88
N GLY A 150 59.18 -10.53 4.98
CA GLY A 150 58.82 -10.10 6.34
C GLY A 150 58.19 -11.18 7.23
N GLY A 151 58.13 -12.44 6.77
CA GLY A 151 57.81 -13.60 7.61
C GLY A 151 56.32 -13.83 7.88
N LYS A 152 55.43 -13.00 7.32
CA LYS A 152 53.98 -13.23 7.41
C LYS A 152 53.57 -14.40 6.51
N ARG A 153 52.79 -15.33 7.03
CA ARG A 153 52.33 -16.49 6.25
C ARG A 153 51.28 -16.07 5.22
N GLN A 154 51.41 -16.62 4.01
CA GLN A 154 50.42 -16.43 2.95
C GLN A 154 49.37 -17.54 3.01
N LEU A 155 48.11 -17.19 3.22
CA LEU A 155 47.01 -18.14 3.07
C LEU A 155 46.57 -18.22 1.61
N TYR A 156 46.13 -19.39 1.19
CA TYR A 156 45.52 -19.59 -0.13
C TYR A 156 44.10 -20.05 0.06
N GLY A 157 43.20 -19.70 -0.85
CA GLY A 157 41.81 -20.11 -0.70
C GLY A 157 41.05 -20.22 -2.00
N TYR A 158 40.09 -21.14 -2.01
CA TYR A 158 39.28 -21.42 -3.19
C TYR A 158 37.98 -22.14 -2.82
N LEU A 159 36.99 -22.04 -3.70
CA LEU A 159 35.71 -22.72 -3.50
C LEU A 159 35.90 -24.24 -3.55
N ALA A 160 35.33 -24.95 -2.58
CA ALA A 160 35.47 -26.39 -2.43
C ALA A 160 34.83 -27.16 -3.59
N ASN A 161 35.60 -28.08 -4.18
CA ASN A 161 35.08 -29.11 -5.07
C ASN A 161 34.91 -30.44 -4.32
N LYS A 162 34.20 -31.38 -4.96
CA LYS A 162 34.00 -32.74 -4.42
C LYS A 162 35.33 -33.39 -4.02
N GLU A 163 36.34 -33.28 -4.88
CA GLU A 163 37.68 -33.85 -4.68
C GLU A 163 38.39 -33.26 -3.45
N ASP A 164 38.29 -31.94 -3.23
CA ASP A 164 38.88 -31.30 -2.07
C ASP A 164 38.26 -31.80 -0.76
N MET A 165 36.94 -32.04 -0.77
CA MET A 165 36.23 -32.55 0.40
C MET A 165 36.59 -34.01 0.69
N GLU A 166 36.91 -34.80 -0.33
CA GLU A 166 37.44 -36.15 -0.17
C GLU A 166 38.85 -36.11 0.43
N ILE A 167 39.73 -35.23 -0.07
CA ILE A 167 41.08 -35.02 0.48
C ILE A 167 40.98 -34.54 1.93
N PHE A 168 40.10 -33.59 2.23
CA PHE A 168 39.88 -33.06 3.58
C PHE A 168 39.49 -34.18 4.56
N ASN A 169 38.61 -35.09 4.12
CA ASN A 169 38.07 -36.18 4.93
C ASN A 169 38.91 -37.47 4.92
N GLN A 170 40.02 -37.53 4.19
CA GLN A 170 40.82 -38.74 3.98
C GLN A 170 41.17 -39.52 5.27
N HIS A 171 41.39 -38.81 6.39
CA HIS A 171 41.73 -39.41 7.69
C HIS A 171 40.63 -39.24 8.76
N CYS A 172 39.47 -38.73 8.39
CA CYS A 172 38.35 -38.53 9.31
C CYS A 172 37.43 -39.76 9.31
N GLN A 173 37.30 -40.42 10.48
CA GLN A 173 36.46 -41.62 10.64
C GLN A 173 35.17 -41.31 11.40
N GLY A 174 34.04 -41.83 10.91
CA GLY A 174 32.74 -41.75 11.59
C GLY A 174 32.26 -40.31 11.82
N LYS A 175 32.14 -39.91 13.09
CA LYS A 175 31.53 -38.61 13.51
C LYS A 175 32.40 -37.39 13.22
N SER A 176 33.71 -37.54 13.00
CA SER A 176 34.63 -36.43 12.67
C SER A 176 34.64 -36.09 11.18
N ARG A 177 34.01 -36.92 10.33
CA ARG A 177 33.89 -36.67 8.90
C ARG A 177 32.98 -35.47 8.65
N LEU A 178 33.48 -34.49 7.91
CA LEU A 178 32.70 -33.34 7.49
C LEU A 178 31.64 -33.81 6.49
N ARG A 179 30.37 -33.61 6.83
CA ARG A 179 29.23 -33.94 5.96
C ARG A 179 29.06 -32.86 4.91
N TYR A 180 28.94 -33.28 3.66
CA TYR A 180 28.65 -32.40 2.53
C TYR A 180 27.83 -33.20 1.51
N ASP A 181 27.00 -32.46 0.77
CA ASP A 181 26.28 -32.94 -0.40
C ASP A 181 26.91 -32.35 -1.67
N VAL A 182 26.64 -32.98 -2.81
CA VAL A 182 26.98 -32.44 -4.12
C VAL A 182 25.66 -32.13 -4.83
N ARG A 183 25.39 -30.85 -5.09
CA ARG A 183 24.10 -30.36 -5.60
C ARG A 183 24.26 -29.50 -6.86
N SER A 184 23.17 -29.28 -7.58
CA SER A 184 23.13 -28.39 -8.75
C SER A 184 23.31 -26.93 -8.35
N TYR A 185 24.18 -26.20 -9.05
CA TYR A 185 24.33 -24.75 -8.87
C TYR A 185 23.04 -24.02 -9.28
N GLN A 186 22.43 -24.43 -10.39
CA GLN A 186 21.21 -23.82 -10.87
C GLN A 186 20.07 -23.96 -9.87
N GLU A 187 19.91 -25.14 -9.28
CA GLU A 187 18.90 -25.42 -8.26
C GLU A 187 19.14 -24.63 -6.96
N MET A 188 20.36 -24.70 -6.43
CA MET A 188 20.63 -24.19 -5.07
C MET A 188 20.92 -22.69 -5.01
N VAL A 189 21.34 -22.08 -6.12
CA VAL A 189 21.74 -20.68 -6.15
C VAL A 189 20.90 -19.88 -7.13
N VAL A 190 20.83 -20.29 -8.39
CA VAL A 190 20.19 -19.47 -9.44
C VAL A 190 18.68 -19.35 -9.23
N ILE A 191 17.98 -20.46 -8.98
CA ILE A 191 16.53 -20.44 -8.78
C ILE A 191 16.13 -19.59 -7.55
N PRO A 192 16.70 -19.81 -6.34
CA PRO A 192 16.41 -18.96 -5.19
C PRO A 192 16.75 -17.48 -5.41
N MET A 193 17.83 -17.17 -6.13
CA MET A 193 18.19 -15.78 -6.46
C MET A 193 17.15 -15.10 -7.36
N LYS A 194 16.65 -15.82 -8.37
CA LYS A 194 15.57 -15.32 -9.22
C LYS A 194 14.31 -15.07 -8.40
N GLN A 195 13.90 -16.02 -7.57
CA GLN A 195 12.75 -15.88 -6.69
C GLN A 195 12.90 -14.66 -5.75
N MET A 196 14.03 -14.52 -5.07
CA MET A 196 14.28 -13.35 -4.21
C MET A 196 14.24 -12.03 -4.99
N SER A 197 14.71 -12.01 -6.23
CA SER A 197 14.64 -10.82 -7.07
C SER A 197 13.20 -10.45 -7.44
N GLU A 198 12.35 -11.44 -7.71
CA GLU A 198 10.92 -11.26 -7.99
C GLU A 198 10.16 -10.82 -6.73
N ASP A 199 10.43 -11.47 -5.59
CA ASP A 199 9.85 -11.11 -4.29
C ASP A 199 10.23 -9.67 -3.90
N ASN A 200 11.48 -9.26 -4.15
CA ASN A 200 11.93 -7.89 -3.92
C ASN A 200 11.17 -6.87 -4.80
N GLN A 201 10.84 -7.22 -6.05
CA GLN A 201 10.00 -6.38 -6.90
C GLN A 201 8.57 -6.25 -6.36
N GLN A 202 7.99 -7.36 -5.90
CA GLN A 202 6.66 -7.35 -5.28
C GLN A 202 6.65 -6.52 -3.99
N LEU A 203 7.71 -6.60 -3.18
CA LEU A 203 7.88 -5.82 -1.97
C LEU A 203 7.90 -4.32 -2.25
N ILE A 204 8.58 -3.88 -3.31
CA ILE A 204 8.58 -2.47 -3.75
C ILE A 204 7.15 -2.03 -4.10
N TRP A 205 6.39 -2.86 -4.82
CA TRP A 205 4.99 -2.55 -5.16
C TRP A 205 4.12 -2.43 -3.91
N LEU A 206 4.22 -3.38 -2.97
CA LEU A 206 3.50 -3.35 -1.70
C LEU A 206 3.84 -2.11 -0.88
N LYS A 207 5.12 -1.77 -0.77
CA LYS A 207 5.59 -0.56 -0.08
C LYS A 207 4.97 0.70 -0.68
N ASN A 208 4.96 0.83 -2.01
CA ASN A 208 4.34 1.96 -2.69
C ASN A 208 2.82 2.03 -2.46
N LYS A 209 2.14 0.87 -2.39
CA LYS A 209 0.71 0.80 -2.08
C LYS A 209 0.41 1.28 -0.67
N VAL A 210 1.21 0.86 0.31
CA VAL A 210 1.09 1.31 1.72
C VAL A 210 1.29 2.82 1.83
N VAL A 211 2.32 3.37 1.19
CA VAL A 211 2.57 4.82 1.21
C VAL A 211 1.38 5.60 0.63
N LYS A 212 0.77 5.13 -0.46
CA LYS A 212 -0.43 5.75 -1.04
C LYS A 212 -1.63 5.68 -0.10
N GLN A 213 -1.82 4.56 0.60
CA GLN A 213 -2.90 4.41 1.57
C GLN A 213 -2.71 5.33 2.77
N GLU A 214 -1.48 5.44 3.27
CA GLU A 214 -1.15 6.34 4.39
C GLU A 214 -1.42 7.82 4.03
N GLN A 215 -1.06 8.23 2.82
CA GLN A 215 -1.38 9.57 2.30
C GLN A 215 -2.89 9.83 2.23
N ARG A 216 -3.67 8.85 1.73
CA ARG A 216 -5.14 8.96 1.70
C ARG A 216 -5.73 9.07 3.11
N SER A 217 -5.19 8.32 4.07
CA SER A 217 -5.61 8.39 5.47
C SER A 217 -5.34 9.77 6.07
N LYS A 218 -4.16 10.34 5.83
CA LYS A 218 -3.82 11.70 6.31
C LYS A 218 -4.77 12.76 5.76
N VAL A 219 -5.04 12.73 4.45
CA VAL A 219 -6.01 13.66 3.82
C VAL A 219 -7.40 13.46 4.42
N LEU A 220 -7.84 12.22 4.62
CA LEU A 220 -9.14 11.93 5.22
C LEU A 220 -9.23 12.49 6.65
N GLU A 221 -8.19 12.30 7.45
CA GLU A 221 -8.11 12.82 8.82
C GLU A 221 -8.17 14.36 8.85
N GLU A 222 -7.42 15.03 7.97
CA GLU A 222 -7.48 16.49 7.81
C GLU A 222 -8.88 16.97 7.42
N THR A 223 -9.51 16.34 6.42
CA THR A 223 -10.87 16.70 5.99
C THR A 223 -11.90 16.45 7.08
N PHE A 224 -11.78 15.37 7.83
CA PHE A 224 -12.64 15.07 8.97
C PHE A 224 -12.49 16.12 10.07
N GLY A 225 -11.25 16.58 10.33
CA GLY A 225 -10.96 17.68 11.24
C GLY A 225 -11.69 18.98 10.83
N VAL A 226 -11.59 19.37 9.56
CA VAL A 226 -12.26 20.57 9.01
C VAL A 226 -13.78 20.45 9.10
N VAL A 227 -14.35 19.31 8.69
CA VAL A 227 -15.81 19.09 8.74
C VAL A 227 -16.32 19.12 10.19
N SER A 228 -15.59 18.51 11.11
CA SER A 228 -15.93 18.48 12.54
C SER A 228 -15.90 19.87 13.17
N GLN A 229 -14.92 20.70 12.79
CA GLN A 229 -14.85 22.09 13.23
C GLN A 229 -16.04 22.89 12.71
N LYS A 230 -16.33 22.80 11.41
CA LYS A 230 -17.46 23.51 10.79
C LYS A 230 -18.80 23.10 11.42
N LEU A 231 -18.96 21.82 11.75
CA LEU A 231 -20.14 21.34 12.47
C LEU A 231 -20.30 22.01 13.85
N ARG A 232 -19.22 22.14 14.62
CA ARG A 232 -19.26 22.83 15.92
C ARG A 232 -19.63 24.30 15.78
N GLU A 233 -19.06 25.00 14.79
CA GLU A 233 -19.39 26.39 14.48
C GLU A 233 -20.88 26.53 14.11
N THR A 234 -21.38 25.71 13.17
CA THR A 234 -22.80 25.71 12.78
C THR A 234 -23.73 25.40 13.96
N MET A 235 -23.33 24.51 14.87
CA MET A 235 -24.12 24.19 16.07
C MET A 235 -24.24 25.39 17.01
N GLU A 236 -23.14 26.11 17.25
CA GLU A 236 -23.13 27.29 18.11
C GLU A 236 -23.90 28.46 17.46
N GLU A 237 -23.74 28.68 16.16
CA GLU A 237 -24.54 29.66 15.41
C GLU A 237 -26.04 29.36 15.52
N ASN A 238 -26.45 28.10 15.33
CA ASN A 238 -27.85 27.69 15.49
C ASN A 238 -28.36 27.94 16.92
N ARG A 239 -27.53 27.73 17.94
CA ARG A 239 -27.87 28.01 19.34
C ARG A 239 -28.12 29.51 19.55
N ILE A 240 -27.23 30.36 19.03
CA ILE A 240 -27.35 31.82 19.11
C ILE A 240 -28.62 32.28 18.40
N VAL A 241 -28.88 31.80 17.19
CA VAL A 241 -30.09 32.13 16.43
C VAL A 241 -31.34 31.75 17.22
N ARG A 242 -31.41 30.54 17.78
CA ARG A 242 -32.54 30.11 18.62
C ARG A 242 -32.75 31.02 19.83
N LEU A 243 -31.68 31.44 20.50
CA LEU A 243 -31.76 32.36 21.64
C LEU A 243 -32.26 33.74 21.21
N ARG A 244 -31.73 34.29 20.12
CA ARG A 244 -32.19 35.57 19.57
C ARG A 244 -33.66 35.54 19.17
N THR A 245 -34.09 34.47 18.50
CA THR A 245 -35.50 34.30 18.12
C THR A 245 -36.42 34.24 19.34
N LYS A 246 -35.98 33.60 20.44
CA LYS A 246 -36.75 33.61 21.70
C LYS A 246 -36.87 35.00 22.30
N ILE A 247 -35.75 35.72 22.44
CA ILE A 247 -35.73 37.07 23.01
C ILE A 247 -36.64 37.99 22.19
N GLN A 248 -36.50 37.98 20.87
CA GLN A 248 -37.30 38.83 19.99
C GLN A 248 -38.80 38.47 20.00
N HIS A 249 -39.13 37.19 20.18
CA HIS A 249 -40.53 36.79 20.37
C HIS A 249 -41.12 37.31 21.69
N GLU A 250 -40.31 37.33 22.75
CA GLU A 250 -40.71 37.81 24.07
C GLU A 250 -40.86 39.34 24.10
N GLU A 251 -39.92 40.08 23.50
CA GLU A 251 -40.03 41.53 23.29
C GLU A 251 -41.29 41.90 22.49
N ASN A 252 -41.53 41.22 21.36
CA ASN A 252 -42.75 41.44 20.57
C ASN A 252 -44.02 41.15 21.37
N LYS A 253 -44.00 40.14 22.25
CA LYS A 253 -45.14 39.83 23.10
C LYS A 253 -45.39 40.94 24.13
N GLU A 254 -44.34 41.46 24.77
CA GLU A 254 -44.45 42.59 25.70
C GLU A 254 -45.00 43.85 25.01
N GLU A 255 -44.55 44.14 23.79
CA GLU A 255 -45.10 45.24 22.99
C GLU A 255 -46.59 45.05 22.68
N MET A 256 -47.00 43.83 22.28
CA MET A 256 -48.41 43.49 22.04
C MET A 256 -49.26 43.64 23.30
N ASP A 257 -48.77 43.14 24.45
CA ASP A 257 -49.45 43.27 25.74
C ASP A 257 -49.58 44.75 26.17
N TYR A 258 -48.55 45.57 25.91
CA TYR A 258 -48.59 47.00 26.19
C TYR A 258 -49.61 47.74 25.31
N GLN A 259 -49.63 47.45 24.00
CA GLN A 259 -50.61 48.01 23.08
C GLN A 259 -52.03 47.61 23.49
N GLU A 260 -52.27 46.34 23.82
CA GLU A 260 -53.57 45.85 24.27
C GLU A 260 -54.05 46.60 25.52
N ARG A 261 -53.18 46.75 26.54
CA ARG A 261 -53.49 47.53 27.74
C ARG A 261 -53.82 48.98 27.43
N PHE A 262 -53.01 49.63 26.58
CA PHE A 262 -53.24 51.01 26.17
C PHE A 262 -54.61 51.18 25.51
N PHE A 263 -54.93 50.35 24.51
CA PHE A 263 -56.23 50.42 23.84
C PHE A 263 -57.39 50.09 24.76
N THR A 264 -57.23 49.12 25.66
CA THR A 264 -58.26 48.76 26.65
C THR A 264 -58.54 49.94 27.58
N GLU A 265 -57.51 50.61 28.10
CA GLU A 265 -57.66 51.78 28.97
C GLU A 265 -58.32 52.97 28.23
N GLN A 266 -58.00 53.17 26.94
CA GLN A 266 -58.68 54.17 26.11
C GLN A 266 -60.15 53.81 25.88
N MET A 267 -60.46 52.54 25.60
CA MET A 267 -61.84 52.07 25.46
C MET A 267 -62.62 52.21 26.77
N ASP A 268 -62.02 51.91 27.92
CA ASP A 268 -62.65 52.10 29.24
C ASP A 268 -62.95 53.58 29.53
N LYS A 269 -62.07 54.50 29.12
CA LYS A 269 -62.31 55.95 29.22
C LYS A 269 -63.48 56.37 28.33
N VAL A 270 -63.55 55.87 27.10
CA VAL A 270 -64.67 56.13 26.18
C VAL A 270 -65.97 55.53 26.74
N HIS A 271 -65.94 54.31 27.27
CA HIS A 271 -67.11 53.67 27.89
C HIS A 271 -67.59 54.42 29.12
N LYS A 272 -66.69 54.88 30.01
CA LYS A 272 -67.07 55.74 31.15
C LYS A 272 -67.68 57.06 30.70
N ALA A 273 -67.08 57.74 29.72
CA ALA A 273 -67.65 58.98 29.18
C ALA A 273 -69.03 58.74 28.53
N ALA A 274 -69.21 57.62 27.84
CA ALA A 274 -70.50 57.23 27.26
C ALA A 274 -71.53 56.79 28.32
N GLU A 275 -71.10 56.21 29.44
CA GLU A 275 -71.97 55.91 30.58
C GLU A 275 -72.35 57.17 31.35
N ASP A 276 -71.44 58.13 31.53
CA ASP A 276 -71.73 59.43 32.11
C ASP A 276 -72.66 60.25 31.20
N GLU A 277 -72.47 60.20 29.88
CA GLU A 277 -73.44 60.75 28.90
C GLU A 277 -74.78 60.01 28.93
N LYS A 278 -74.80 58.69 29.12
CA LYS A 278 -76.04 57.92 29.31
C LYS A 278 -76.71 58.19 30.67
N LEU A 279 -75.95 58.51 31.71
CA LEU A 279 -76.45 58.88 33.03
C LEU A 279 -77.05 60.31 33.01
N GLU A 280 -76.42 61.21 32.24
CA GLU A 280 -76.95 62.54 31.90
C GLU A 280 -78.22 62.42 31.01
N LEU A 281 -78.23 61.52 30.03
CA LEU A 281 -79.42 61.20 29.21
C LEU A 281 -80.52 60.45 29.99
N ALA A 282 -80.18 59.67 31.03
CA ALA A 282 -81.15 58.98 31.88
C ALA A 282 -81.82 59.91 32.90
N LYS A 283 -81.19 61.03 33.26
CA LYS A 283 -81.85 62.14 33.98
C LYS A 283 -82.69 63.03 33.06
N ALA A 284 -82.51 62.91 31.74
CA ALA A 284 -83.23 63.69 30.73
C ALA A 284 -83.86 62.78 29.65
N LYS A 285 -84.81 61.92 30.05
CA LYS A 285 -86.06 61.61 29.31
C LYS A 285 -86.81 60.39 29.89
N GLN A 286 -87.98 60.66 30.47
CA GLN A 286 -89.15 59.82 30.25
C GLN A 286 -89.59 60.01 28.79
N SER A 287 -89.54 58.96 27.97
CA SER A 287 -90.58 58.60 26.97
C SER A 287 -90.02 57.67 25.88
N ASP A 288 -90.77 56.60 25.68
CA ASP A 288 -91.04 55.84 24.44
C ASP A 288 -89.94 55.00 23.74
N VAL A 289 -90.04 53.70 24.02
CA VAL A 289 -90.31 52.55 23.12
C VAL A 289 -89.56 52.41 21.78
N ASP A 290 -88.93 51.24 21.70
CA ASP A 290 -88.50 50.41 20.57
C ASP A 290 -87.51 50.97 19.55
N SER A 291 -86.34 50.34 19.49
CA SER A 291 -86.08 49.38 18.41
C SER A 291 -84.71 48.69 18.51
N THR A 292 -84.68 47.48 17.95
CA THR A 292 -83.51 46.77 17.39
C THR A 292 -82.55 46.04 18.32
N THR A 293 -82.99 44.84 18.68
CA THR A 293 -82.16 43.62 18.74
C THR A 293 -81.46 43.38 17.39
N HIS A 294 -80.33 44.05 17.12
CA HIS A 294 -79.53 43.78 15.90
C HIS A 294 -78.00 43.82 16.08
N GLU A 295 -77.50 44.25 17.24
CA GLU A 295 -76.06 44.27 17.55
C GLU A 295 -75.55 42.91 18.07
N ASP A 296 -76.34 42.21 18.90
CA ASP A 296 -75.95 40.95 19.56
C ASP A 296 -75.87 39.74 18.59
N ARG A 297 -76.39 39.91 17.37
CA ARG A 297 -76.31 38.93 16.27
C ARG A 297 -75.14 39.19 15.33
N ARG A 298 -74.56 40.39 15.34
CA ARG A 298 -73.34 40.76 14.59
C ARG A 298 -72.07 40.39 15.37
N THR A 299 -72.02 40.69 16.65
CA THR A 299 -70.91 40.31 17.55
C THR A 299 -70.74 38.79 17.66
N ARG A 300 -71.83 38.02 17.85
CA ARG A 300 -71.77 36.54 17.78
C ARG A 300 -71.32 36.00 16.42
N LYS A 301 -71.67 36.68 15.31
CA LYS A 301 -71.23 36.26 13.96
C LYS A 301 -69.75 36.54 13.73
N GLU A 302 -69.24 37.66 14.25
CA GLU A 302 -67.82 38.04 14.17
C GLU A 302 -66.93 37.18 15.09
N GLU A 303 -67.38 36.88 16.30
CA GLU A 303 -66.69 35.94 17.20
C GLU A 303 -66.72 34.51 16.66
N SER A 304 -67.85 34.07 16.08
CA SER A 304 -67.93 32.77 15.41
C SER A 304 -67.03 32.71 14.17
N ALA A 305 -66.90 33.81 13.41
CA ALA A 305 -66.00 33.89 12.27
C ALA A 305 -64.51 33.87 12.69
N ARG A 306 -64.14 34.57 13.77
CA ARG A 306 -62.79 34.52 14.34
C ARG A 306 -62.46 33.14 14.91
N PHE A 307 -63.41 32.51 15.60
CA PHE A 307 -63.25 31.16 16.14
C PHE A 307 -63.11 30.11 15.04
N ASN A 308 -63.87 30.23 13.94
CA ASN A 308 -63.70 29.40 12.75
C ASN A 308 -62.33 29.62 12.10
N HIS A 309 -61.83 30.86 12.01
CA HIS A 309 -60.52 31.12 11.40
C HIS A 309 -59.36 30.56 12.23
N VAL A 310 -59.46 30.59 13.57
CA VAL A 310 -58.50 29.94 14.49
C VAL A 310 -58.58 28.41 14.40
N LYS A 311 -59.77 27.86 14.20
CA LYS A 311 -59.98 26.42 14.03
C LYS A 311 -59.40 25.92 12.71
N ASP A 312 -59.64 26.64 11.62
CA ASP A 312 -59.06 26.38 10.29
C ASP A 312 -57.53 26.47 10.32
N ALA A 313 -56.96 27.43 11.06
CA ALA A 313 -55.52 27.55 11.26
C ALA A 313 -54.92 26.35 12.03
N ARG A 314 -55.60 25.88 13.08
CA ARG A 314 -55.18 24.67 13.82
C ARG A 314 -55.27 23.40 12.99
N GLU A 315 -56.32 23.27 12.18
CA GLU A 315 -56.50 22.12 11.29
C GLU A 315 -55.42 22.10 10.19
N PHE A 316 -55.09 23.26 9.61
CA PHE A 316 -53.97 23.41 8.68
C PHE A 316 -52.62 23.05 9.29
N GLU A 317 -52.33 23.49 10.53
CA GLU A 317 -51.11 23.13 11.24
C GLU A 317 -51.00 21.63 11.50
N ALA A 318 -52.11 20.99 11.87
CA ALA A 318 -52.15 19.54 12.09
C ALA A 318 -51.93 18.74 10.79
N GLU A 319 -52.53 19.17 9.67
CA GLU A 319 -52.28 18.55 8.37
C GLU A 319 -50.84 18.75 7.89
N ARG A 320 -50.28 19.94 8.08
CA ARG A 320 -48.89 20.25 7.75
C ARG A 320 -47.91 19.40 8.56
N GLU A 321 -48.17 19.23 9.86
CA GLU A 321 -47.34 18.39 10.72
C GLU A 321 -47.41 16.91 10.29
N LYS A 322 -48.61 16.42 9.94
CA LYS A 322 -48.80 15.07 9.41
C LYS A 322 -48.05 14.86 8.08
N LEU A 323 -48.07 15.86 7.21
CA LEU A 323 -47.34 15.85 5.93
C LEU A 323 -45.82 15.78 6.18
N LEU A 324 -45.29 16.62 7.08
CA LEU A 324 -43.87 16.61 7.44
C LEU A 324 -43.43 15.26 8.04
N ARG A 325 -44.21 14.70 8.98
CA ARG A 325 -43.93 13.37 9.54
C ARG A 325 -43.92 12.29 8.46
N SER A 326 -44.83 12.35 7.48
CA SER A 326 -44.88 11.39 6.37
C SER A 326 -43.65 11.51 5.46
N HIS A 327 -43.19 12.73 5.20
CA HIS A 327 -42.00 13.00 4.39
C HIS A 327 -40.72 12.52 5.12
N GLU A 328 -40.62 12.79 6.42
CA GLU A 328 -39.52 12.31 7.26
C GLU A 328 -39.45 10.78 7.24
N LYS A 329 -40.60 10.10 7.39
CA LYS A 329 -40.68 8.64 7.32
C LYS A 329 -40.20 8.09 5.97
N LYS A 330 -40.66 8.67 4.85
CA LYS A 330 -40.19 8.28 3.51
C LYS A 330 -38.68 8.46 3.34
N LYS A 331 -38.11 9.54 3.89
CA LYS A 331 -36.67 9.82 3.85
C LYS A 331 -35.87 8.79 4.66
N VAL A 332 -36.37 8.38 5.81
CA VAL A 332 -35.77 7.31 6.63
C VAL A 332 -35.84 5.96 5.93
N GLU A 333 -36.99 5.61 5.35
CA GLU A 333 -37.15 4.36 4.59
C GLU A 333 -36.19 4.31 3.38
N LEU A 334 -36.03 5.42 2.65
CA LEU A 334 -35.10 5.49 1.53
C LEU A 334 -33.64 5.30 1.98
N ARG A 335 -33.25 5.94 3.09
CA ARG A 335 -31.91 5.78 3.68
C ARG A 335 -31.66 4.35 4.15
N GLN A 336 -32.65 3.71 4.76
CA GLN A 336 -32.55 2.30 5.18
C GLN A 336 -32.37 1.37 3.99
N LYS A 337 -33.08 1.61 2.88
CA LYS A 337 -32.90 0.83 1.64
C LYS A 337 -31.49 0.99 1.08
N HIS A 338 -31.00 2.22 0.98
CA HIS A 338 -29.65 2.48 0.47
C HIS A 338 -28.56 1.82 1.33
N LEU A 339 -28.70 1.89 2.66
CA LEU A 339 -27.77 1.22 3.58
C LEU A 339 -27.82 -0.31 3.44
N ALA A 340 -29.01 -0.89 3.19
CA ALA A 340 -29.14 -2.32 2.95
C ALA A 340 -28.50 -2.74 1.62
N GLU A 341 -28.68 -1.96 0.55
CA GLU A 341 -28.04 -2.18 -0.75
C GLU A 341 -26.51 -2.09 -0.66
N GLU A 342 -25.97 -1.09 0.05
CA GLU A 342 -24.52 -0.97 0.29
C GLU A 342 -23.97 -2.19 1.05
N ALA A 343 -24.68 -2.65 2.09
CA ALA A 343 -24.26 -3.83 2.87
C ALA A 343 -24.32 -5.14 2.07
N GLU A 344 -25.24 -5.27 1.10
CA GLU A 344 -25.24 -6.42 0.18
C GLU A 344 -24.05 -6.39 -0.77
N LEU A 345 -23.71 -5.24 -1.33
CA LEU A 345 -22.52 -5.09 -2.20
C LEU A 345 -21.22 -5.40 -1.46
N GLU A 346 -21.10 -4.99 -0.19
CA GLU A 346 -19.94 -5.36 0.64
C GLU A 346 -19.85 -6.88 0.85
N LYS A 347 -20.97 -7.55 1.15
CA LYS A 347 -21.00 -9.01 1.29
C LYS A 347 -20.65 -9.73 -0.01
N GLU A 348 -21.09 -9.23 -1.16
CA GLU A 348 -20.73 -9.78 -2.47
C GLU A 348 -19.22 -9.67 -2.72
N LEU A 349 -18.62 -8.53 -2.37
CA LEU A 349 -17.18 -8.30 -2.48
C LEU A 349 -16.39 -9.24 -1.56
N ASP A 350 -16.82 -9.40 -0.30
CA ASP A 350 -16.20 -10.30 0.67
C ASP A 350 -16.30 -11.77 0.22
N ALA A 351 -17.43 -12.17 -0.35
CA ALA A 351 -17.61 -13.51 -0.92
C ALA A 351 -16.72 -13.73 -2.15
N ALA A 352 -16.57 -12.72 -3.01
CA ALA A 352 -15.68 -12.78 -4.16
C ALA A 352 -14.21 -12.87 -3.74
N LEU A 353 -13.80 -12.11 -2.72
CA LEU A 353 -12.46 -12.17 -2.14
C LEU A 353 -12.19 -13.53 -1.49
N SER A 354 -13.15 -14.09 -0.75
CA SER A 354 -13.03 -15.42 -0.14
C SER A 354 -12.84 -16.51 -1.19
N LYS A 355 -13.63 -16.50 -2.27
CA LYS A 355 -13.46 -17.43 -3.40
C LYS A 355 -12.11 -17.27 -4.10
N LEU A 356 -11.62 -16.03 -4.22
CA LEU A 356 -10.30 -15.74 -4.77
C LEU A 356 -9.21 -16.33 -3.87
N MET A 357 -9.31 -16.14 -2.55
CA MET A 357 -8.37 -16.71 -1.58
C MET A 357 -8.35 -18.24 -1.64
N GLU A 358 -9.52 -18.90 -1.68
CA GLU A 358 -9.61 -20.36 -1.80
C GLU A 358 -8.98 -20.89 -3.08
N LYS A 359 -9.18 -20.20 -4.22
CA LYS A 359 -8.57 -20.59 -5.50
C LYS A 359 -7.04 -20.66 -5.42
N TYR A 360 -6.42 -19.69 -4.75
CA TYR A 360 -4.96 -19.64 -4.62
C TYR A 360 -4.43 -20.47 -3.43
N ALA A 361 -5.25 -20.73 -2.42
CA ALA A 361 -4.93 -21.68 -1.34
C ALA A 361 -4.93 -23.14 -1.84
N SER A 362 -5.89 -23.50 -2.69
CA SER A 362 -5.95 -24.84 -3.31
C SER A 362 -4.80 -25.06 -4.28
N SER A 363 -4.36 -24.04 -5.01
CA SER A 363 -3.18 -24.16 -5.88
C SER A 363 -1.87 -24.33 -5.10
N SER A 364 -1.79 -23.86 -3.84
CA SER A 364 -0.60 -24.09 -3.01
C SER A 364 -0.54 -25.52 -2.45
N PHE A 365 -1.68 -26.22 -2.35
CA PHE A 365 -1.75 -27.63 -1.87
C PHE A 365 -1.59 -28.66 -3.00
N GLU A 366 -2.03 -28.38 -4.22
CA GLU A 366 -1.82 -29.27 -5.37
C GLU A 366 -0.36 -29.28 -5.88
N ALA A 367 0.37 -28.16 -5.71
CA ALA A 367 1.80 -28.10 -5.98
C ALA A 367 2.63 -29.00 -5.02
N SER A 368 2.13 -29.25 -3.80
CA SER A 368 2.77 -30.14 -2.83
C SER A 368 2.45 -31.63 -3.02
N ASN A 369 1.33 -32.00 -3.67
CA ASN A 369 0.92 -33.40 -3.84
C ASN A 369 1.28 -34.01 -5.22
N SER A 370 1.77 -33.21 -6.17
CA SER A 370 2.28 -33.70 -7.47
C SER A 370 3.79 -33.97 -7.47
N SER A 371 4.44 -33.85 -6.30
CA SER A 371 5.89 -34.02 -6.11
C SER A 371 6.24 -35.21 -5.18
N SER A 372 5.44 -36.28 -5.16
CA SER A 372 5.75 -37.52 -4.43
C SER A 372 5.53 -38.76 -5.27
#